data_AF-A0A539DVB1-F1
#
_entry.id   AF-A0A539DVB1-F1
#
_cell.length_a   1.000
_cell.length_b   1.000
_cell.length_c   1.000
_cell.angle_alpha   90.00
_cell.angle_beta   90.00
_cell.angle_gamma   90.00
#
_symmetry.space_group_name_H-M   'P 1'
#
loop_
_entity.id
_entity.type
_entity.pdbx_description
1 polymer ?
#
loop_
_entity_poly.entity_id
_entity_poly.type
_entity_poly.pdbx_seq_one_letter_code
_entity_poly.pdbx_strand_id
1 'polypeptide(L)'
;MAATDHHDSALPLLELPKVRSPLRRAIQQNYLADEAPLVASLANLAQHNSTLQQRIALRAYRLVEQVRATKESQGGLDAFLREYNLSSDEGIVLMCLAEALLRIPDDATADKLIHAKLSAADWQRHFDHSDSLLVNASTWGLMLTGRLINLKKEIRHDLRGWFNGFVARSGEPLLRLAMRHAMGILGRQFVMGETIESAVKRSQSSANARYRYSFDMLGEAALTAQDAGHYFAAYRHAIATLATMTIPHQPPFAAPNISIKLSALHPRYHLWQRTR
;
A
#
# COMPACT_ATOMS: atom_id res chain seq x y z
N MET A 1 -57.66 26.81 7.87
CA MET A 1 -57.45 25.40 8.25
C MET A 1 -56.97 24.67 7.02
N ALA A 2 -55.66 24.75 6.74
CA ALA A 2 -55.03 24.08 5.59
C ALA A 2 -54.14 22.98 6.18
N ALA A 3 -54.52 21.73 5.95
CA ALA A 3 -53.77 20.57 6.38
C ALA A 3 -52.45 20.54 5.62
N THR A 4 -51.35 20.59 6.35
CA THR A 4 -50.00 20.34 5.86
C THR A 4 -49.90 18.89 5.42
N ASP A 5 -49.70 18.71 4.12
CA ASP A 5 -49.42 17.43 3.48
C ASP A 5 -48.03 16.97 3.96
N HIS A 6 -48.02 16.04 4.92
CA HIS A 6 -46.80 15.38 5.37
C HIS A 6 -46.36 14.43 4.25
N HIS A 7 -45.44 14.88 3.41
CA HIS A 7 -44.67 13.99 2.54
C HIS A 7 -43.92 12.98 3.42
N ASP A 8 -44.52 11.81 3.58
CA ASP A 8 -43.91 10.60 4.11
C ASP A 8 -42.93 10.06 3.04
N SER A 9 -41.84 10.80 2.81
CA SER A 9 -40.77 10.40 1.92
C SER A 9 -39.88 9.38 2.65
N ALA A 10 -40.43 8.18 2.88
CA ALA A 10 -39.60 7.04 3.22
C ALA A 10 -38.53 6.92 2.14
N LEU A 11 -37.26 7.07 2.52
CA LEU A 11 -36.12 6.85 1.63
C LEU A 11 -36.36 5.52 0.90
N PRO A 12 -36.28 5.45 -0.44
CA PRO A 12 -36.54 4.22 -1.17
C PRO A 12 -35.63 3.15 -0.60
N LEU A 13 -36.24 2.16 0.08
CA LEU A 13 -35.52 1.03 0.62
C LEU A 13 -34.76 0.43 -0.55
N LEU A 14 -33.45 0.27 -0.35
CA LEU A 14 -32.54 -0.23 -1.36
C LEU A 14 -33.12 -1.47 -2.05
N GLU A 15 -33.44 -1.36 -3.34
CA GLU A 15 -34.01 -2.47 -4.12
C GLU A 15 -32.94 -3.54 -4.38
N LEU A 16 -32.73 -4.40 -3.39
CA LEU A 16 -31.94 -5.60 -3.54
C LEU A 16 -32.79 -6.65 -4.27
N PRO A 17 -32.19 -7.48 -5.16
CA PRO A 17 -32.93 -8.54 -5.83
C PRO A 17 -33.62 -9.39 -4.75
N LYS A 18 -34.94 -9.49 -4.87
CA LYS A 18 -35.82 -10.14 -3.88
C LYS A 18 -35.45 -11.61 -3.69
N VAL A 19 -34.91 -12.24 -4.73
CA VAL A 19 -34.40 -13.62 -4.70
C VAL A 19 -32.88 -13.58 -4.87
N ARG A 20 -32.17 -14.15 -3.89
CA ARG A 20 -30.73 -14.38 -3.95
C ARG A 20 -30.46 -15.86 -4.16
N SER A 21 -29.46 -16.19 -4.97
CA SER A 21 -29.00 -17.56 -5.12
C SER A 21 -28.60 -18.16 -3.76
N PRO A 22 -28.67 -19.49 -3.58
CA PRO A 22 -28.24 -20.15 -2.34
C PRO A 22 -26.84 -19.71 -1.88
N LEU A 23 -25.87 -19.61 -2.81
CA LEU A 23 -24.51 -19.16 -2.52
C LEU A 23 -24.45 -17.72 -2.03
N ARG A 24 -25.23 -16.80 -2.62
CA ARG A 24 -25.28 -15.40 -2.18
C ARG A 24 -25.93 -15.24 -0.80
N ARG A 25 -26.90 -16.10 -0.47
CA ARG A 25 -27.47 -16.16 0.89
C ARG A 25 -26.45 -16.66 1.90
N ALA A 26 -25.67 -17.69 1.56
CA ALA A 26 -24.62 -18.21 2.43
C ALA A 26 -23.57 -17.14 2.77
N ILE A 27 -23.12 -16.34 1.78
CA ILE A 27 -22.19 -15.21 2.03
C ILE A 27 -22.80 -14.20 3.01
N GLN A 28 -24.06 -13.80 2.80
CA GLN A 28 -24.72 -12.83 3.67
C GLN A 28 -24.88 -13.35 5.11
N GLN A 29 -25.28 -14.61 5.27
CA GLN A 29 -25.47 -15.24 6.59
C GLN A 29 -24.16 -15.29 7.39
N ASN A 30 -23.02 -15.37 6.71
CA ASN A 30 -21.70 -15.40 7.33
C ASN A 30 -21.04 -14.01 7.45
N TYR A 31 -21.74 -12.91 7.12
CA TYR A 31 -21.14 -11.57 7.16
C TYR A 31 -20.76 -11.12 8.58
N LEU A 32 -21.56 -11.49 9.58
CA LEU A 32 -21.33 -11.24 11.01
C LEU A 32 -21.52 -12.53 11.84
N ALA A 33 -21.10 -13.68 11.28
CA ALA A 33 -21.17 -14.93 12.03
C ALA A 33 -20.26 -14.88 13.27
N ASP A 34 -20.66 -15.60 14.32
CA ASP A 34 -19.82 -15.75 15.52
C ASP A 34 -18.50 -16.42 15.14
N GLU A 35 -17.40 -15.82 15.60
CA GLU A 35 -16.04 -16.24 15.26
C GLU A 35 -15.73 -17.66 15.76
N ALA A 36 -16.10 -17.99 17.01
CA ALA A 36 -15.71 -19.25 17.64
C ALA A 36 -16.24 -20.50 16.89
N PRO A 37 -17.55 -20.62 16.59
CA PRO A 37 -18.06 -21.77 15.84
C PRO A 37 -17.60 -21.74 14.37
N LEU A 38 -17.44 -20.56 13.76
CA LEU A 38 -16.97 -20.46 12.38
C LEU A 38 -15.53 -20.97 12.25
N VAL A 39 -14.62 -20.50 13.11
CA VAL A 39 -13.22 -20.93 13.14
C VAL A 39 -13.12 -22.42 13.45
N ALA A 40 -13.91 -22.95 14.39
CA ALA A 40 -13.94 -24.39 14.66
C ALA A 40 -14.36 -25.20 13.40
N SER A 41 -15.36 -24.73 12.66
CA SER A 41 -15.78 -25.37 11.41
C SER A 41 -14.70 -25.32 10.33
N LEU A 42 -14.03 -24.17 10.17
CA LEU A 42 -12.97 -23.97 9.19
C LEU A 42 -11.72 -24.78 9.54
N ALA A 43 -11.39 -24.89 10.83
CA ALA A 43 -10.30 -25.71 11.32
C ALA A 43 -10.53 -27.19 10.98
N ASN A 44 -11.75 -27.70 11.16
CA ASN A 44 -12.11 -29.06 10.78
C ASN A 44 -11.99 -29.28 9.26
N LEU A 45 -12.38 -28.31 8.43
CA LEU A 45 -12.20 -28.39 6.97
C LEU A 45 -10.72 -28.35 6.55
N ALA A 46 -9.89 -27.63 7.31
CA ALA A 46 -8.46 -27.52 7.06
C ALA A 46 -7.65 -28.69 7.66
N GLN A 47 -8.28 -29.66 8.33
CA GLN A 47 -7.57 -30.82 8.87
C GLN A 47 -6.95 -31.65 7.74
N HIS A 48 -5.70 -32.04 7.97
CA HIS A 48 -4.91 -32.87 7.07
C HIS A 48 -4.29 -34.00 7.87
N ASN A 49 -4.02 -35.13 7.21
CA ASN A 49 -3.32 -36.23 7.87
C ASN A 49 -1.90 -35.83 8.30
N SER A 50 -1.36 -36.51 9.31
CA SER A 50 -0.05 -36.21 9.90
C SER A 50 1.08 -36.20 8.86
N THR A 51 1.05 -37.12 7.89
CA THR A 51 2.03 -37.18 6.79
C THR A 51 2.02 -35.92 5.93
N LEU A 52 0.84 -35.40 5.56
CA LEU A 52 0.71 -34.18 4.78
C LEU A 52 1.15 -32.96 5.60
N GLN A 53 0.79 -32.90 6.88
CA GLN A 53 1.23 -31.83 7.78
C GLN A 53 2.77 -31.77 7.91
N GLN A 54 3.42 -32.92 8.08
CA GLN A 54 4.88 -33.00 8.13
C GLN A 54 5.53 -32.51 6.82
N ARG A 55 4.96 -32.90 5.66
CA ARG A 55 5.44 -32.41 4.36
C ARG A 55 5.27 -30.90 4.19
N ILE A 56 4.15 -30.34 4.64
CA ILE A 56 3.90 -28.89 4.62
C ILE A 56 4.93 -28.19 5.50
N ALA A 57 5.12 -28.66 6.74
CA ALA A 57 6.07 -28.08 7.69
C ALA A 57 7.51 -28.09 7.14
N LEU A 58 7.96 -29.23 6.59
CA LEU A 58 9.29 -29.35 6.00
C LEU A 58 9.49 -28.42 4.80
N ARG A 59 8.47 -28.30 3.93
CA ARG A 59 8.53 -27.37 2.79
C ARG A 59 8.57 -25.92 3.26
N ALA A 60 7.74 -25.54 4.22
CA ALA A 60 7.72 -24.21 4.80
C ALA A 60 9.07 -23.86 5.43
N TYR A 61 9.64 -24.79 6.22
CA TYR A 61 10.96 -24.65 6.82
C TYR A 61 12.04 -24.36 5.78
N ARG A 62 12.11 -25.17 4.71
CA ARG A 62 13.09 -24.97 3.61
C ARG A 62 12.92 -23.63 2.91
N LEU A 63 11.69 -23.19 2.68
CA LEU A 63 11.43 -21.88 2.08
C LEU A 63 11.92 -20.75 2.99
N VAL A 64 11.67 -20.84 4.30
CA VAL A 64 12.13 -19.86 5.27
C VAL A 64 13.67 -19.83 5.36
N GLU A 65 14.33 -20.99 5.39
CA GLU A 65 15.80 -21.07 5.35
C GLU A 65 16.37 -20.41 4.09
N GLN A 66 15.82 -20.70 2.91
CA GLN A 66 16.28 -20.10 1.64
C GLN A 66 16.12 -18.58 1.64
N VAL A 67 14.99 -18.06 2.14
CA VAL A 67 14.77 -16.61 2.26
C VAL A 67 15.78 -15.99 3.22
N ARG A 68 16.05 -16.60 4.37
CA ARG A 68 17.03 -16.10 5.35
C ARG A 68 18.46 -16.10 4.80
N ALA A 69 18.87 -17.17 4.10
CA ALA A 69 20.19 -17.25 3.49
C ALA A 69 20.38 -16.23 2.34
N THR A 70 19.33 -15.97 1.55
CA THR A 70 19.42 -15.02 0.42
C THR A 70 19.49 -13.56 0.88
N LYS A 71 18.86 -13.22 2.02
CA LYS A 71 18.83 -11.85 2.58
C LYS A 71 20.21 -11.30 2.95
N GLU A 72 21.21 -12.14 3.18
CA GLU A 72 22.59 -11.66 3.41
C GLU A 72 23.26 -11.13 2.13
N SER A 73 22.71 -11.46 0.94
CA SER A 73 23.30 -11.10 -0.36
C SER A 73 22.64 -9.89 -1.05
N GLN A 74 21.46 -9.45 -0.60
CA GLN A 74 20.68 -8.38 -1.25
C GLN A 74 20.21 -7.29 -0.28
N GLY A 75 20.99 -6.20 -0.19
CA GLY A 75 20.44 -4.86 0.01
C GLY A 75 20.84 -4.13 1.30
N GLY A 76 21.51 -2.99 1.14
CA GLY A 76 21.82 -2.03 2.21
C GLY A 76 20.60 -1.41 2.89
N LEU A 77 19.38 -1.54 2.35
CA LEU A 77 18.15 -1.07 3.00
C LEU A 77 17.71 -2.00 4.15
N ASP A 78 17.65 -3.32 3.97
CA ASP A 78 17.31 -4.23 5.08
C ASP A 78 18.35 -4.18 6.21
N ALA A 79 19.60 -3.83 5.90
CA ALA A 79 20.63 -3.51 6.88
C ALA A 79 20.38 -2.14 7.53
N PHE A 80 20.09 -1.09 6.74
CA PHE A 80 19.72 0.23 7.24
C PHE A 80 18.47 0.22 8.14
N LEU A 81 17.42 -0.50 7.79
CA LEU A 81 16.18 -0.63 8.57
C LEU A 81 16.40 -1.42 9.88
N ARG A 82 17.39 -2.31 9.91
CA ARG A 82 17.84 -3.02 11.13
C ARG A 82 18.76 -2.14 11.99
N GLU A 83 19.71 -1.44 11.38
CA GLU A 83 20.64 -0.51 12.03
C GLU A 83 19.89 0.64 12.72
N TYR A 84 18.84 1.16 12.08
CA TYR A 84 18.01 2.26 12.58
C TYR A 84 16.70 1.82 13.24
N ASN A 85 16.54 0.52 13.52
CA ASN A 85 15.36 -0.11 14.14
C ASN A 85 14.04 0.61 13.80
N LEU A 86 13.46 0.34 12.63
CA LEU A 86 12.23 0.99 12.13
C LEU A 86 11.00 1.05 13.07
N SER A 87 11.04 0.30 14.17
CA SER A 87 10.03 0.38 15.23
C SER A 87 10.26 1.51 16.23
N SER A 88 11.41 2.18 16.14
CA SER A 88 11.77 3.33 16.96
C SER A 88 11.18 4.62 16.38
N ASP A 89 11.05 5.62 17.24
CA ASP A 89 10.50 6.92 16.87
C ASP A 89 11.33 7.59 15.75
N GLU A 90 12.64 7.31 15.71
CA GLU A 90 13.57 7.79 14.68
C GLU A 90 13.32 7.14 13.31
N GLY A 91 13.07 5.83 13.28
CA GLY A 91 12.76 5.09 12.07
C GLY A 91 11.46 5.57 11.40
N ILE A 92 10.46 5.91 12.21
CA ILE A 92 9.18 6.45 11.74
C ILE A 92 9.38 7.82 11.07
N VAL A 93 10.16 8.73 11.68
CA VAL A 93 10.42 10.07 11.13
C VAL A 93 11.19 10.00 9.82
N LEU A 94 12.18 9.13 9.74
CA LEU A 94 12.99 8.94 8.53
C LEU A 94 12.14 8.43 7.35
N MET A 95 11.19 7.53 7.61
CA MET A 95 10.23 7.07 6.61
C MET A 95 9.23 8.14 6.20
N CYS A 96 8.76 8.96 7.14
CA CYS A 96 7.89 10.11 6.83
C CYS A 96 8.61 11.12 5.92
N LEU A 97 9.89 11.41 6.19
CA LEU A 97 10.68 12.30 5.35
C LEU A 97 10.94 11.69 3.98
N ALA A 98 11.23 10.38 3.91
CA ALA A 98 11.36 9.67 2.65
C ALA A 98 10.07 9.70 1.81
N GLU A 99 8.89 9.53 2.44
CA GLU A 99 7.60 9.64 1.77
C GLU A 99 7.36 11.05 1.22
N ALA A 100 7.61 12.08 2.03
CA ALA A 100 7.43 13.47 1.62
C ALA A 100 8.31 13.83 0.42
N LEU A 101 9.55 13.32 0.38
CA LEU A 101 10.44 13.54 -0.74
C LEU A 101 10.03 12.73 -1.98
N LEU A 102 9.50 11.51 -1.83
CA LEU A 102 9.00 10.71 -2.95
C LEU A 102 7.79 11.35 -3.66
N ARG A 103 7.06 12.24 -2.98
CA ARG A 103 5.96 13.00 -3.57
C ARG A 103 6.41 14.23 -4.35
N ILE A 104 7.70 14.60 -4.29
CA ILE A 104 8.23 15.73 -5.03
C ILE A 104 8.85 15.21 -6.33
N PRO A 105 8.25 15.51 -7.49
CA PRO A 105 8.69 14.95 -8.77
C PRO A 105 9.98 15.57 -9.29
N ASP A 106 10.37 16.77 -8.82
CA ASP A 106 11.56 17.47 -9.29
C ASP A 106 12.68 17.49 -8.24
N ASP A 107 13.86 17.06 -8.67
CA ASP A 107 15.05 16.97 -7.82
C ASP A 107 15.44 18.31 -7.18
N ALA A 108 15.17 19.42 -7.87
CA ALA A 108 15.49 20.76 -7.37
C ALA A 108 14.58 21.18 -6.20
N THR A 109 13.28 20.88 -6.23
CA THR A 109 12.36 21.15 -5.12
C THR A 109 12.54 20.13 -4.00
N ALA A 110 12.87 18.88 -4.32
CA ALA A 110 13.24 17.89 -3.31
C ALA A 110 14.50 18.35 -2.56
N ASP A 111 15.52 18.83 -3.29
CA ASP A 111 16.74 19.41 -2.70
C ASP A 111 16.45 20.68 -1.89
N LYS A 112 15.54 21.54 -2.35
CA LYS A 112 15.09 22.71 -1.56
C LYS A 112 14.32 22.31 -0.31
N LEU A 113 13.50 21.26 -0.35
CA LEU A 113 12.81 20.75 0.84
C LEU A 113 13.80 20.13 1.82
N ILE A 114 14.74 19.31 1.32
CA ILE A 114 15.86 18.77 2.10
C ILE A 114 16.62 19.91 2.76
N HIS A 115 17.02 20.95 2.02
CA HIS A 115 17.76 22.09 2.57
C HIS A 115 16.93 22.90 3.58
N ALA A 116 15.69 23.24 3.23
CA ALA A 116 14.80 24.02 4.09
C ALA A 116 14.41 23.28 5.38
N LYS A 117 14.23 21.95 5.29
CA LYS A 117 13.90 21.13 6.46
C LYS A 117 15.13 20.73 7.24
N LEU A 118 16.27 20.40 6.64
CA LEU A 118 17.49 19.94 7.34
C LEU A 118 18.37 21.06 7.89
N SER A 119 18.19 22.32 7.45
CA SER A 119 18.91 23.44 8.04
C SER A 119 18.58 23.55 9.54
N ALA A 120 19.62 23.50 10.38
CA ALA A 120 19.53 23.37 11.84
C ALA A 120 18.77 24.52 12.56
N ALA A 121 18.29 25.52 11.83
CA ALA A 121 17.71 26.74 12.38
C ALA A 121 16.17 26.82 12.32
N ASP A 122 15.46 26.01 11.52
CA ASP A 122 14.01 26.23 11.27
C ASP A 122 13.08 25.03 11.54
N TRP A 123 13.61 23.91 12.04
CA TRP A 123 12.80 22.77 12.50
C TRP A 123 11.72 23.17 13.52
N GLN A 124 12.01 24.18 14.35
CA GLN A 124 11.15 24.68 15.42
C GLN A 124 9.81 25.25 14.92
N ARG A 125 9.78 25.93 13.77
CA ARG A 125 8.58 26.64 13.28
C ARG A 125 7.65 25.77 12.43
N HIS A 126 8.21 24.79 11.71
CA HIS A 126 7.47 24.06 10.70
C HIS A 126 6.82 22.75 11.18
N PHE A 127 7.28 22.15 12.28
CA PHE A 127 6.66 20.95 12.85
C PHE A 127 5.37 21.24 13.63
N ASP A 128 5.19 22.48 14.10
CA ASP A 128 3.96 22.91 14.77
C ASP A 128 2.80 23.23 13.79
N HIS A 129 3.07 23.28 12.47
CA HIS A 129 2.10 23.68 11.44
C HIS A 129 1.75 22.58 10.41
N SER A 130 2.27 21.35 10.56
CA SER A 130 2.06 20.28 9.57
C SER A 130 1.29 19.09 10.14
N ASP A 131 -0.03 19.20 10.15
CA ASP A 131 -0.95 18.11 10.50
C ASP A 131 -0.81 16.89 9.55
N SER A 132 -0.25 17.08 8.34
CA SER A 132 -0.08 16.05 7.32
C SER A 132 0.96 14.97 7.62
N LEU A 133 2.05 15.28 8.34
CA LEU A 133 3.10 14.31 8.65
C LEU A 133 2.66 13.31 9.75
N LEU A 134 1.80 13.77 10.66
CA LEU A 134 1.31 12.98 11.79
C LEU A 134 0.24 11.96 11.36
N VAL A 135 -0.54 12.27 10.32
CA VAL A 135 -1.61 11.37 9.83
C VAL A 135 -1.04 10.13 9.12
N ASN A 136 0.09 10.26 8.42
CA ASN A 136 0.73 9.12 7.76
C ASN A 136 1.70 8.35 8.66
N ALA A 137 2.25 9.00 9.70
CA ALA A 137 3.06 8.34 10.72
C ALA A 137 2.29 7.23 11.44
N SER A 138 0.98 7.37 11.65
CA SER A 138 0.12 6.31 12.19
C SER A 138 0.00 5.09 11.27
N THR A 139 -0.03 5.30 9.95
CA THR A 139 -0.11 4.22 8.96
C THR A 139 1.17 3.38 8.95
N TRP A 140 2.33 4.05 8.92
CA TRP A 140 3.62 3.38 8.98
C TRP A 140 3.94 2.82 10.37
N GLY A 141 3.58 3.53 11.44
CA GLY A 141 3.69 3.06 12.82
C GLY A 141 2.90 1.76 13.05
N LEU A 142 1.68 1.67 12.52
CA LEU A 142 0.89 0.43 12.53
C LEU A 142 1.52 -0.67 11.67
N MET A 143 2.01 -0.34 10.46
CA MET A 143 2.59 -1.33 9.54
C MET A 143 3.95 -1.89 10.02
N LEU A 144 4.72 -1.09 10.75
CA LEU A 144 6.07 -1.44 11.24
C LEU A 144 6.07 -2.02 12.66
N THR A 145 5.18 -1.54 13.53
CA THR A 145 5.15 -1.97 14.95
C THR A 145 3.94 -2.82 15.32
N GLY A 146 2.93 -2.91 14.44
CA GLY A 146 1.68 -3.62 14.69
C GLY A 146 0.77 -2.92 15.72
N ARG A 147 1.11 -1.72 16.20
CA ARG A 147 0.35 -0.96 17.19
C ARG A 147 0.00 0.43 16.66
N LEU A 148 -1.20 0.89 17.00
CA LEU A 148 -1.63 2.26 16.70
C LEU A 148 -0.86 3.21 17.62
N ILE A 149 0.26 3.75 17.15
CA ILE A 149 1.05 4.72 17.92
C ILE A 149 0.34 6.06 17.82
N ASN A 150 -0.30 6.46 18.92
CA ASN A 150 -0.88 7.78 19.06
C ASN A 150 0.27 8.72 19.47
N LEU A 151 0.93 9.36 18.50
CA LEU A 151 2.06 10.27 18.74
C LEU A 151 1.59 11.51 19.53
N LYS A 152 1.61 11.42 20.86
CA LYS A 152 1.29 12.54 21.76
C LYS A 152 2.49 13.50 21.88
N LYS A 153 2.17 14.72 22.32
CA LYS A 153 3.07 15.90 22.46
C LYS A 153 4.44 15.63 23.13
N GLU A 154 4.57 14.62 23.98
CA GLU A 154 5.82 14.29 24.69
C GLU A 154 6.95 13.85 23.74
N ILE A 155 6.63 13.17 22.64
CA ILE A 155 7.62 12.70 21.64
C ILE A 155 8.27 13.88 20.88
N ARG A 156 7.60 15.04 20.79
CA ARG A 156 8.14 16.23 20.10
C ARG A 156 9.41 16.79 20.74
N HIS A 157 9.69 16.48 22.00
CA HIS A 157 10.84 17.04 22.73
C HIS A 157 12.11 16.19 22.62
N ASP A 158 11.99 14.85 22.58
CA ASP A 158 13.13 13.93 22.47
C ASP A 158 13.68 13.83 21.05
N LEU A 159 12.80 13.94 20.04
CA LEU A 159 13.19 13.97 18.62
C LEU A 159 14.09 15.18 18.27
N ARG A 160 13.96 16.29 18.99
CA ARG A 160 14.76 17.52 18.80
C ARG A 160 16.23 17.31 19.17
N GLY A 161 16.50 16.55 20.22
CA GLY A 161 17.87 16.29 20.71
C GLY A 161 18.62 15.34 19.79
N TRP A 162 17.93 14.30 19.31
CA TRP A 162 18.51 13.30 18.41
C TRP A 162 18.84 13.87 17.03
N PHE A 163 17.91 14.61 16.40
CA PHE A 163 18.13 15.13 15.04
C PHE A 163 19.30 16.13 14.99
N ASN A 164 19.41 16.99 16.01
CA ASN A 164 20.55 17.89 16.17
C ASN A 164 21.87 17.13 16.36
N GLY A 165 21.87 16.02 17.12
CA GLY A 165 23.04 15.15 17.28
C GLY A 165 23.42 14.38 16.01
N PHE A 166 22.44 13.96 15.20
CA PHE A 166 22.65 13.22 13.96
C PHE A 166 23.14 14.12 12.82
N VAL A 167 22.53 15.31 12.65
CA VAL A 167 22.97 16.33 11.69
C VAL A 167 24.37 16.85 12.05
N ALA A 168 24.66 17.05 13.34
CA ALA A 168 25.98 17.48 13.80
C ALA A 168 27.09 16.43 13.60
N ARG A 169 26.75 15.14 13.60
CA ARG A 169 27.73 14.04 13.44
C ARG A 169 27.95 13.60 12.00
N SER A 170 26.95 13.73 11.12
CA SER A 170 26.99 13.15 9.77
C SER A 170 27.05 14.17 8.65
N GLY A 171 26.72 15.44 8.88
CA GLY A 171 26.74 16.48 7.84
C GLY A 171 25.60 16.36 6.83
N GLU A 172 25.03 17.50 6.45
CA GLU A 172 23.92 17.61 5.47
C GLU A 172 24.13 16.82 4.15
N PRO A 173 25.33 16.76 3.55
CA PRO A 173 25.54 16.06 2.27
C PRO A 173 25.37 14.54 2.35
N LEU A 174 25.74 13.92 3.48
CA LEU A 174 25.63 12.47 3.70
C LEU A 174 24.18 12.06 3.91
N LEU A 175 23.41 12.87 4.65
CA LEU A 175 21.98 12.67 4.84
C LEU A 175 21.23 12.78 3.50
N ARG A 176 21.59 13.78 2.68
CA ARG A 176 21.05 13.97 1.32
C ARG A 176 21.29 12.75 0.42
N LEU A 177 22.51 12.20 0.46
CA LEU A 177 22.87 11.01 -0.33
C LEU A 177 22.13 9.76 0.15
N ALA A 178 22.04 9.55 1.47
CA ALA A 178 21.32 8.44 2.07
C ALA A 178 19.82 8.48 1.73
N MET A 179 19.20 9.67 1.78
CA MET A 179 17.80 9.86 1.42
C MET A 179 17.53 9.61 -0.06
N ARG A 180 18.33 10.17 -0.98
CA ARG A 180 18.21 9.89 -2.42
C ARG A 180 18.38 8.41 -2.74
N HIS A 181 19.32 7.73 -2.09
CA HIS A 181 19.47 6.29 -2.22
C HIS A 181 18.28 5.52 -1.67
N ALA A 182 17.77 5.87 -0.49
CA ALA A 182 16.58 5.25 0.08
C ALA A 182 15.36 5.44 -0.83
N MET A 183 15.13 6.63 -1.36
CA MET A 183 14.03 6.94 -2.30
C MET A 183 14.13 6.10 -3.58
N GLY A 184 15.31 6.04 -4.19
CA GLY A 184 15.53 5.22 -5.38
C GLY A 184 15.36 3.72 -5.12
N ILE A 185 15.68 3.24 -3.91
CA ILE A 185 15.48 1.83 -3.53
C ILE A 185 13.99 1.56 -3.28
N LEU A 186 13.30 2.40 -2.49
CA LEU A 186 11.88 2.27 -2.18
C LEU A 186 11.03 2.31 -3.47
N GLY A 187 11.23 3.32 -4.34
CA GLY A 187 10.50 3.42 -5.60
C GLY A 187 10.67 2.19 -6.50
N ARG A 188 11.88 1.63 -6.58
CA ARG A 188 12.17 0.42 -7.39
C ARG A 188 11.68 -0.89 -6.77
N GLN A 189 11.47 -0.92 -5.46
CA GLN A 189 10.98 -2.10 -4.72
C GLN A 189 9.44 -2.14 -4.66
N PHE A 190 8.78 -0.97 -4.56
CA PHE A 190 7.32 -0.89 -4.47
C PHE A 190 6.63 -0.73 -5.83
N VAL A 191 7.30 -0.11 -6.82
CA VAL A 191 6.74 0.12 -8.15
C VAL A 191 7.61 -0.55 -9.21
N MET A 192 6.99 -1.39 -10.02
CA MET A 192 7.68 -2.13 -11.08
C MET A 192 8.24 -1.18 -12.16
N GLY A 193 7.49 -0.13 -12.48
CA GLY A 193 7.88 0.97 -13.34
C GLY A 193 6.88 2.11 -13.25
N GLU A 194 7.32 3.34 -13.53
CA GLU A 194 6.48 4.55 -13.47
C GLU A 194 5.33 4.50 -14.49
N THR A 195 5.58 3.88 -15.63
CA THR A 195 4.57 3.62 -16.67
C THR A 195 4.40 2.12 -16.91
N ILE A 196 3.26 1.73 -17.49
CA ILE A 196 3.00 0.33 -17.84
C ILE A 196 4.07 -0.22 -18.81
N GLU A 197 4.56 0.58 -19.75
CA GLU A 197 5.62 0.19 -20.70
C GLU A 197 6.93 -0.11 -19.98
N SER A 198 7.31 0.75 -19.02
CA SER A 198 8.52 0.55 -18.24
C SER A 198 8.41 -0.69 -17.34
N ALA A 199 7.24 -0.92 -16.73
CA ALA A 199 6.96 -2.07 -15.89
C ALA A 199 6.97 -3.37 -16.72
N VAL A 200 6.37 -3.33 -17.90
CA VAL A 200 6.38 -4.41 -18.91
C VAL A 200 7.81 -4.75 -19.33
N LYS A 201 8.61 -3.75 -19.73
CA LYS A 201 10.00 -3.97 -20.15
C LYS A 201 10.82 -4.62 -19.04
N ARG A 202 10.64 -4.18 -17.80
CA ARG A 202 11.30 -4.75 -16.62
C ARG A 202 10.80 -6.15 -16.28
N SER A 203 9.54 -6.47 -16.58
CA SER A 203 8.98 -7.81 -16.36
C SER A 203 9.63 -8.86 -17.26
N GLN A 204 10.08 -8.43 -18.44
CA GLN A 204 10.77 -9.27 -19.42
C GLN A 204 12.29 -9.32 -19.24
N SER A 205 12.88 -8.54 -18.31
CA SER A 205 14.34 -8.45 -18.19
C SER A 205 14.94 -9.54 -17.28
N SER A 206 15.97 -10.23 -17.77
CA SER A 206 16.86 -11.09 -16.97
C SER A 206 16.12 -12.05 -16.03
N ALA A 207 16.36 -11.95 -14.71
CA ALA A 207 15.76 -12.81 -13.70
C ALA A 207 14.23 -12.66 -13.56
N ASN A 208 13.65 -11.56 -14.06
CA ASN A 208 12.21 -11.30 -13.96
C ASN A 208 11.40 -12.10 -14.98
N ALA A 209 11.99 -12.46 -16.12
CA ALA A 209 11.30 -13.15 -17.22
C ALA A 209 10.80 -14.55 -16.85
N ARG A 210 11.30 -15.14 -15.75
CA ARG A 210 10.85 -16.45 -15.25
C ARG A 210 9.49 -16.40 -14.54
N TYR A 211 9.00 -15.20 -14.21
CA TYR A 211 7.75 -15.02 -13.49
C TYR A 211 6.63 -14.57 -14.42
N ARG A 212 5.40 -14.80 -13.98
CA ARG A 212 4.19 -14.26 -14.60
C ARG A 212 3.70 -13.08 -13.78
N TYR A 213 3.19 -12.06 -14.45
CA TYR A 213 2.84 -10.78 -13.83
C TYR A 213 1.35 -10.47 -14.00
N SER A 214 0.78 -9.94 -12.93
CA SER A 214 -0.46 -9.17 -12.96
C SER A 214 -0.12 -7.74 -12.53
N PHE A 215 -0.43 -6.75 -13.35
CA PHE A 215 -0.09 -5.36 -13.09
C PHE A 215 -1.22 -4.67 -12.29
N ASP A 216 -0.87 -4.08 -11.14
CA ASP A 216 -1.75 -3.19 -10.39
C ASP A 216 -1.42 -1.74 -10.76
N MET A 217 -2.40 -1.01 -11.30
CA MET A 217 -2.23 0.38 -11.75
C MET A 217 -2.31 1.40 -10.60
N LEU A 218 -2.43 0.93 -9.35
CA LEU A 218 -2.48 1.74 -8.11
C LEU A 218 -3.66 2.72 -7.99
N GLY A 219 -4.46 2.91 -9.04
CA GLY A 219 -5.69 3.69 -8.98
C GLY A 219 -6.73 3.04 -8.07
N GLU A 220 -7.27 3.82 -7.14
CA GLU A 220 -8.32 3.41 -6.21
C GLU A 220 -9.15 4.61 -5.76
N ALA A 221 -10.38 4.34 -5.29
CA ALA A 221 -11.24 5.32 -4.62
C ALA A 221 -11.34 6.67 -5.34
N ALA A 222 -11.85 6.66 -6.58
CA ALA A 222 -12.16 7.89 -7.30
C ALA A 222 -13.04 8.79 -6.42
N LEU A 223 -12.69 10.07 -6.30
CA LEU A 223 -13.50 11.04 -5.54
C LEU A 223 -14.42 11.81 -6.48
N THR A 224 -13.98 12.00 -7.73
CA THR A 224 -14.68 12.74 -8.77
C THR A 224 -14.91 11.89 -10.02
N ALA A 225 -15.83 12.32 -10.87
CA ALA A 225 -16.01 11.73 -12.20
C ALA A 225 -14.75 11.87 -13.07
N GLN A 226 -13.96 12.93 -12.85
CA GLN A 226 -12.70 13.16 -13.54
C GLN A 226 -11.66 12.10 -13.12
N ASP A 227 -11.55 11.79 -11.83
CA ASP A 227 -10.66 10.73 -11.34
C ASP A 227 -11.04 9.38 -11.95
N ALA A 228 -12.33 9.05 -11.95
CA ALA A 228 -12.83 7.82 -12.54
C ALA A 228 -12.53 7.74 -14.05
N GLY A 229 -12.70 8.85 -14.78
CA GLY A 229 -12.33 8.95 -16.19
C GLY A 229 -10.82 8.77 -16.42
N HIS A 230 -9.98 9.36 -15.56
CA HIS A 230 -8.54 9.19 -15.61
C HIS A 230 -8.13 7.74 -15.37
N TYR A 231 -8.63 7.10 -14.31
CA TYR A 231 -8.34 5.69 -14.01
C TYR A 231 -8.85 4.75 -15.11
N PHE A 232 -10.05 5.00 -15.63
CA PHE A 232 -10.58 4.23 -16.77
C PHE A 232 -9.66 4.33 -17.99
N ALA A 233 -9.19 5.54 -18.33
CA ALA A 233 -8.24 5.74 -19.43
C ALA A 233 -6.91 5.03 -19.18
N ALA A 234 -6.38 5.08 -17.95
CA ALA A 234 -5.16 4.39 -17.56
C ALA A 234 -5.29 2.87 -17.66
N TYR A 235 -6.40 2.28 -17.19
CA TYR A 235 -6.67 0.85 -17.35
C TYR A 235 -6.80 0.45 -18.81
N ARG A 236 -7.53 1.24 -19.62
CA ARG A 236 -7.67 0.98 -21.06
C ARG A 236 -6.32 1.02 -21.78
N HIS A 237 -5.49 2.01 -21.46
CA HIS A 237 -4.13 2.12 -21.97
C HIS A 237 -3.29 0.91 -21.58
N ALA A 238 -3.29 0.53 -20.29
CA ALA A 238 -2.55 -0.63 -19.82
C ALA A 238 -3.01 -1.93 -20.48
N ILE A 239 -4.32 -2.15 -20.63
CA ILE A 239 -4.87 -3.32 -21.34
C ILE A 239 -4.38 -3.35 -22.79
N ALA A 240 -4.40 -2.21 -23.50
CA ALA A 240 -3.90 -2.13 -24.86
C ALA A 240 -2.41 -2.46 -24.94
N THR A 241 -1.59 -1.93 -24.02
CA THR A 241 -0.15 -2.23 -23.94
C THR A 241 0.12 -3.70 -23.63
N LEU A 242 -0.65 -4.34 -22.74
CA LEU A 242 -0.48 -5.77 -22.44
C LEU A 242 -0.96 -6.67 -23.58
N ALA A 243 -1.97 -6.23 -24.34
CA ALA A 243 -2.47 -6.96 -25.50
C ALA A 243 -1.40 -7.13 -26.58
N THR A 244 -0.51 -6.14 -26.79
CA THR A 244 0.59 -6.25 -27.76
C THR A 244 1.63 -7.31 -27.37
N MET A 245 1.60 -7.79 -26.13
CA MET A 245 2.50 -8.82 -25.62
C MET A 245 1.88 -10.22 -25.61
N THR A 246 0.57 -10.31 -25.85
CA THR A 246 -0.15 -11.58 -25.74
C THR A 246 0.12 -12.42 -26.98
N ILE A 247 0.54 -13.66 -26.77
CA ILE A 247 0.79 -14.60 -27.87
C ILE A 247 -0.56 -15.24 -28.27
N PRO A 248 -0.89 -15.33 -29.58
CA PRO A 248 -2.08 -16.04 -30.02
C PRO A 248 -2.16 -17.45 -29.43
N HIS A 249 -3.36 -17.83 -28.96
CA HIS A 249 -3.64 -19.14 -28.34
C HIS A 249 -2.92 -19.43 -27.00
N GLN A 250 -2.27 -18.43 -26.40
CA GLN A 250 -1.72 -18.57 -25.05
C GLN A 250 -2.85 -18.67 -24.00
N PRO A 251 -2.75 -19.57 -23.01
CA PRO A 251 -3.71 -19.60 -21.90
C PRO A 251 -3.74 -18.25 -21.15
N PRO A 252 -4.92 -17.76 -20.72
CA PRO A 252 -5.03 -16.47 -20.02
C PRO A 252 -4.11 -16.33 -18.79
N PHE A 253 -3.94 -17.42 -18.03
CA PHE A 253 -3.05 -17.45 -16.85
C PHE A 253 -1.55 -17.49 -17.18
N ALA A 254 -1.19 -17.64 -18.45
CA ALA A 254 0.20 -17.57 -18.93
C ALA A 254 0.52 -16.19 -19.55
N ALA A 255 -0.50 -15.46 -20.01
CA ALA A 255 -0.35 -14.11 -20.51
C ALA A 255 -0.17 -13.08 -19.37
N PRO A 256 0.44 -11.92 -19.64
CA PRO A 256 0.41 -10.78 -18.73
C PRO A 256 -1.03 -10.36 -18.44
N ASN A 257 -1.35 -10.09 -17.17
CA ASN A 257 -2.69 -9.72 -16.73
C ASN A 257 -2.70 -8.37 -16.00
N ILE A 258 -3.89 -7.85 -15.73
CA ILE A 258 -4.09 -6.59 -15.02
C ILE A 258 -5.07 -6.79 -13.85
N SER A 259 -4.86 -6.05 -12.77
CA SER A 259 -5.77 -5.97 -11.63
C SER A 259 -6.50 -4.63 -11.64
N ILE A 260 -7.82 -4.67 -11.47
CA ILE A 260 -8.69 -3.49 -11.52
C ILE A 260 -9.44 -3.36 -10.20
N LYS A 261 -9.52 -2.14 -9.67
CA LYS A 261 -10.33 -1.82 -8.49
C LYS A 261 -11.60 -1.09 -8.94
N LEU A 262 -12.78 -1.64 -8.61
CA LEU A 262 -14.06 -1.04 -9.01
C LEU A 262 -14.27 0.35 -8.40
N SER A 263 -13.72 0.61 -7.22
CA SER A 263 -13.73 1.93 -6.58
C SER A 263 -12.98 2.99 -7.37
N ALA A 264 -12.02 2.61 -8.23
CA ALA A 264 -11.34 3.54 -9.13
C ALA A 264 -12.22 3.94 -10.31
N LEU A 265 -13.24 3.15 -10.65
CA LEU A 265 -14.06 3.35 -11.85
C LEU A 265 -15.37 4.10 -11.59
N HIS A 266 -15.70 4.35 -10.34
CA HIS A 266 -16.91 5.08 -10.00
C HIS A 266 -16.75 5.87 -8.69
N PRO A 267 -16.99 7.19 -8.70
CA PRO A 267 -16.74 8.03 -7.53
C PRO A 267 -17.68 7.74 -6.36
N ARG A 268 -18.79 7.05 -6.65
CA ARG A 268 -19.80 6.66 -5.69
C ARG A 268 -19.97 5.14 -5.66
N TYR A 269 -18.87 4.39 -5.68
CA TYR A 269 -18.89 2.91 -5.58
C TYR A 269 -19.28 2.45 -4.16
N HIS A 270 -20.58 2.52 -3.84
CA HIS A 270 -21.15 1.98 -2.61
C HIS A 270 -22.59 1.56 -2.84
N LEU A 271 -23.08 0.69 -1.95
CA LEU A 271 -24.34 0.01 -2.11
C LEU A 271 -25.54 0.95 -2.35
N TRP A 272 -25.56 2.11 -1.67
CA TRP A 272 -26.63 3.12 -1.78
C TRP A 272 -26.76 3.78 -3.16
N GLN A 273 -25.78 3.62 -4.05
CA GLN A 273 -25.76 4.22 -5.39
C GLN A 273 -25.77 3.15 -6.50
N ARG A 274 -26.27 1.94 -6.20
CA ARG A 274 -26.25 0.79 -7.11
C ARG A 274 -26.92 1.01 -8.48
N THR A 275 -27.98 1.82 -8.55
CA THR A 275 -28.78 2.05 -9.77
C THR A 275 -28.23 3.17 -10.65
N ARG A 276 -27.20 3.88 -10.19
CA ARG A 276 -26.50 4.92 -10.94
C ARG A 276 -25.18 4.36 -11.48
#